data_AF-A0A1I5UQ66-F1
#
_entry.id   AF-A0A1I5UQ66-F1
#
_cell.length_a   1.000
_cell.length_b   1.000
_cell.length_c   1.000
_cell.angle_alpha   90.00
_cell.angle_beta   90.00
_cell.angle_gamma   90.00
#
_symmetry.space_group_name_H-M   'P 1'
#
loop_
_entity.id
_entity.type
_entity.pdbx_description
1 polymer ?
#
loop_
_entity_poly.entity_id
_entity_poly.type
_entity_poly.pdbx_seq_one_letter_code
_entity_poly.pdbx_strand_id
1 'polypeptide(L)'
;MSGREPVRAQCTRCGNSLVTTKQEYQREGGQVYCDECLVPFQCDICGERKYTIPENISETSSLTCRDCTQKRQQSKSSNSGRAGQCTICGKQKQNLIEYREAPGEPVCQDCAPTAENVIRESQTGILDAVVSGVGYLLGMAVYLVFSLGVAAYVVGAFDLVWWMFFLSTAVLLLVGAEASKIFEPRELVDLGYATVAMSIAVWLVLGSQNFDNTILIGSMLILSLVIHELSHKAIGLGFGKPARFSAFHVLNLVSVGVAYLTGLLFLLPGAVKFRAVTERVHGIVAAAGPVSNIVLALIFLALAGQYPEISRIGVLLNTILAGFNMLPIPPLDGSKVIRWSWGAYLFIAGFVGSFGYQLFIA
;
A
#
# COMPACT_ATOMS: atom_id res chain seq x y z
N MET A 1 -37.36 -14.86 -40.76
CA MET A 1 -38.43 -14.66 -39.76
C MET A 1 -38.72 -13.16 -39.64
N SER A 2 -40.01 -12.81 -39.71
CA SER A 2 -40.59 -11.47 -39.94
C SER A 2 -40.04 -10.37 -39.01
N GLY A 3 -39.39 -9.36 -39.59
CA GLY A 3 -38.84 -8.23 -38.82
C GLY A 3 -38.94 -6.85 -39.48
N ARG A 4 -39.17 -6.81 -40.80
CA ARG A 4 -39.29 -5.58 -41.60
C ARG A 4 -40.74 -5.23 -41.94
N GLU A 5 -41.71 -5.73 -41.18
CA GLU A 5 -43.09 -5.25 -41.32
C GLU A 5 -43.12 -3.76 -40.94
N PRO A 6 -43.56 -2.86 -41.84
CA PRO A 6 -43.71 -1.46 -41.52
C PRO A 6 -44.87 -1.27 -40.56
N VAL A 7 -44.64 -0.52 -39.49
CA VAL A 7 -45.63 -0.15 -38.47
C VAL A 7 -45.74 1.36 -38.47
N ARG A 8 -46.98 1.87 -38.53
CA ARG A 8 -47.25 3.29 -38.28
C ARG A 8 -47.18 3.54 -36.78
N ALA A 9 -46.35 4.49 -36.39
CA ALA A 9 -46.20 4.94 -35.02
C ALA A 9 -46.25 6.47 -34.97
N GLN A 10 -46.40 7.03 -33.78
CA GLN A 10 -46.30 8.47 -33.56
C GLN A 10 -44.96 8.79 -32.90
N CYS A 11 -44.35 9.89 -33.32
CA CYS A 11 -43.13 10.38 -32.70
C CYS A 11 -43.43 10.69 -31.23
N THR A 12 -42.68 10.09 -30.31
CA THR A 12 -42.88 10.24 -28.87
C THR A 12 -42.71 11.70 -28.43
N ARG A 13 -42.01 12.53 -29.21
CA ARG A 13 -41.72 13.93 -28.88
C ARG A 13 -42.69 14.93 -29.51
N CYS A 14 -42.93 14.86 -30.82
CA CYS A 14 -43.74 15.84 -31.53
C CYS A 14 -45.13 15.33 -31.96
N GLY A 15 -45.42 14.03 -31.78
CA GLY A 15 -46.70 13.43 -32.16
C GLY A 15 -46.88 13.20 -33.66
N ASN A 16 -45.93 13.61 -34.51
CA ASN A 16 -46.00 13.38 -35.96
C ASN A 16 -46.07 11.89 -36.29
N SER A 17 -46.87 11.55 -37.30
CA SER A 17 -46.97 10.18 -37.79
C SER A 17 -45.69 9.80 -38.55
N LEU A 18 -45.09 8.66 -38.20
CA LEU A 18 -43.93 8.08 -38.89
C LEU A 18 -44.13 6.59 -39.15
N VAL A 19 -43.34 6.07 -40.08
CA VAL A 19 -43.30 4.63 -40.38
C VAL A 19 -41.98 4.09 -39.86
N THR A 20 -42.05 3.13 -38.94
CA THR A 20 -40.89 2.44 -38.38
C THR A 20 -41.02 0.94 -38.63
N THR A 21 -39.97 0.16 -38.38
CA THR A 21 -40.07 -1.30 -38.46
C THR A 21 -40.60 -1.88 -37.15
N LYS A 22 -41.34 -2.98 -37.23
CA LYS A 22 -41.84 -3.70 -36.04
C LYS A 22 -40.71 -4.08 -35.07
N GLN A 23 -39.54 -4.43 -35.59
CA GLN A 23 -38.35 -4.72 -34.78
C GLN A 23 -37.85 -3.51 -34.01
N GLU A 24 -37.78 -2.35 -34.66
CA GLU A 24 -37.29 -1.11 -34.07
C GLU A 24 -38.27 -0.57 -33.02
N TYR A 25 -39.56 -0.60 -33.33
CA TYR A 25 -40.62 -0.24 -32.39
C TYR A 25 -40.60 -1.11 -31.12
N GLN A 26 -40.40 -2.43 -31.26
CA GLN A 26 -40.27 -3.33 -30.11
C GLN A 26 -38.96 -3.14 -29.34
N ARG A 27 -37.86 -2.90 -30.05
CA ARG A 27 -36.52 -2.69 -29.46
C ARG A 27 -36.47 -1.44 -28.58
N GLU A 28 -37.18 -0.38 -28.97
CA GLU A 28 -37.25 0.87 -28.23
C GLU A 28 -38.42 0.94 -27.23
N GLY A 29 -39.06 -0.20 -26.93
CA GLY A 29 -40.14 -0.27 -25.95
C GLY A 29 -41.35 0.60 -26.31
N GLY A 30 -41.59 0.82 -27.61
CA GLY A 30 -42.66 1.68 -28.12
C GLY A 30 -42.30 3.18 -28.21
N GLN A 31 -41.08 3.58 -27.85
CA GLN A 31 -40.62 4.96 -28.03
C GLN A 31 -39.90 5.11 -29.38
N VAL A 32 -40.40 5.97 -30.26
CA VAL A 32 -39.78 6.23 -31.57
C VAL A 32 -39.77 7.72 -31.85
N TYR A 33 -38.72 8.20 -32.50
CA TYR A 33 -38.48 9.62 -32.74
C TYR A 33 -38.34 9.86 -34.24
N CYS A 34 -38.88 10.98 -34.75
CA CYS A 34 -38.66 11.39 -36.14
C CYS A 34 -37.32 12.09 -36.31
N ASP A 35 -36.80 12.13 -37.54
CA ASP A 35 -35.52 12.75 -37.87
C ASP A 35 -35.44 14.23 -37.49
N GLU A 36 -36.56 14.95 -37.53
CA GLU A 36 -36.65 16.37 -37.14
C GLU A 36 -36.49 16.58 -35.63
N CYS A 37 -36.79 15.57 -34.81
CA CYS A 37 -36.69 15.66 -33.34
C CYS A 37 -35.32 15.25 -32.80
N LEU A 38 -34.47 14.69 -33.66
CA LEU A 38 -33.17 14.18 -33.31
C LEU A 38 -32.08 15.18 -33.69
N VAL A 39 -31.10 15.35 -32.80
CA VAL A 39 -29.92 16.18 -33.03
C VAL A 39 -28.68 15.32 -33.19
N PRO A 40 -27.76 15.68 -34.11
CA PRO A 40 -26.53 14.93 -34.30
C PRO A 40 -25.54 15.19 -33.14
N PHE A 41 -24.80 14.15 -32.74
CA PHE A 41 -23.67 14.24 -31.83
C PHE A 41 -22.54 13.31 -32.29
N GLN A 42 -21.32 13.53 -31.82
CA GLN A 42 -20.18 12.64 -32.07
C GLN A 42 -19.90 11.81 -30.82
N CYS A 43 -19.83 10.49 -30.97
CA CYS A 43 -19.60 9.59 -29.83
C CYS A 43 -18.15 9.68 -29.35
N ASP A 44 -17.92 9.93 -28.07
CA ASP A 44 -16.58 10.06 -27.48
C ASP A 44 -15.77 8.75 -27.51
N ILE A 45 -16.43 7.59 -27.66
CA ILE A 45 -15.79 6.27 -27.63
C ILE A 45 -15.42 5.78 -29.02
N CYS A 46 -16.36 5.80 -29.97
CA CYS A 46 -16.14 5.28 -31.33
C CYS A 46 -15.86 6.37 -32.37
N GLY A 47 -16.04 7.64 -32.05
CA GLY A 47 -15.86 8.76 -32.98
C GLY A 47 -16.93 8.85 -34.08
N GLU A 48 -17.91 7.95 -34.12
CA GLU A 48 -18.99 7.99 -35.11
C GLU A 48 -20.01 9.08 -34.82
N ARG A 49 -20.55 9.67 -35.90
CA ARG A 49 -21.69 10.60 -35.82
C ARG A 49 -22.97 9.80 -35.59
N LYS A 50 -23.69 10.12 -34.51
CA LYS A 50 -24.95 9.48 -34.09
C LYS A 50 -26.01 10.56 -33.83
N TYR A 51 -27.23 10.14 -33.55
CA TYR A 51 -28.37 11.02 -33.29
C TYR A 51 -28.96 10.74 -31.91
N THR A 52 -29.37 11.79 -31.19
CA THR A 52 -29.99 11.70 -29.86
C THR A 52 -31.07 12.77 -29.69
N ILE A 53 -31.88 12.67 -28.63
CA ILE A 53 -32.79 13.74 -28.23
C ILE A 53 -32.03 14.84 -27.48
N PRO A 54 -32.41 16.12 -27.63
CA PRO A 54 -31.74 17.24 -26.98
C PRO A 54 -31.69 17.16 -25.45
N GLU A 55 -32.71 16.56 -24.80
CA GLU A 55 -32.73 16.43 -23.33
C GLU A 55 -31.60 15.55 -22.78
N ASN A 56 -30.99 14.69 -23.62
CA ASN A 56 -29.85 13.85 -23.24
C ASN A 56 -28.49 14.56 -23.35
N ILE A 57 -28.46 15.81 -23.81
CA ILE A 57 -27.23 16.61 -23.94
C ILE A 57 -27.14 17.50 -22.70
N SER A 58 -26.38 17.08 -21.69
CA SER A 58 -25.99 17.97 -20.59
C SER A 58 -24.64 18.62 -20.88
N GLU A 59 -24.47 19.91 -20.56
CA GLU A 59 -23.23 20.69 -20.81
C GLU A 59 -21.99 20.11 -20.12
N THR A 60 -22.16 19.14 -19.20
CA THR A 60 -21.10 18.52 -18.40
C THR A 60 -20.91 17.02 -18.60
N SER A 61 -21.59 16.37 -19.56
CA SER A 61 -21.53 14.92 -19.75
C SER A 61 -20.87 14.50 -21.07
N SER A 62 -19.94 13.53 -21.00
CA SER A 62 -19.43 12.79 -22.16
C SER A 62 -20.58 12.10 -22.90
N LEU A 63 -20.69 12.32 -24.21
CA LEU A 63 -21.76 11.79 -25.06
C LEU A 63 -21.32 10.44 -25.66
N THR A 64 -21.85 9.34 -25.10
CA THR A 64 -21.53 7.98 -25.54
C THR A 64 -22.71 7.30 -26.23
N CYS A 65 -22.49 6.66 -27.38
CA CYS A 65 -23.54 5.95 -28.10
C CYS A 65 -23.93 4.61 -27.44
N ARG A 66 -25.17 4.15 -27.68
CA ARG A 66 -25.75 2.94 -27.08
C ARG A 66 -24.95 1.67 -27.40
N ASP A 67 -24.43 1.53 -28.61
CA ASP A 67 -23.61 0.38 -29.01
C ASP A 67 -22.31 0.29 -28.20
N CYS A 68 -21.66 1.43 -27.98
CA CYS A 68 -20.47 1.51 -27.11
C CYS A 68 -20.84 1.24 -25.65
N THR A 69 -21.98 1.75 -25.19
CA THR A 69 -22.49 1.49 -23.83
C THR A 69 -22.81 0.01 -23.62
N GLN A 70 -23.45 -0.65 -24.59
CA GLN A 70 -23.76 -2.09 -24.54
C GLN A 70 -22.50 -2.95 -24.62
N LYS A 71 -21.53 -2.63 -25.51
CA LYS A 71 -20.23 -3.30 -25.55
C LYS A 71 -19.48 -3.17 -24.22
N ARG A 72 -19.58 -2.01 -23.56
CA ARG A 72 -19.01 -1.77 -22.22
C ARG A 72 -19.74 -2.53 -21.11
N GLN A 73 -21.03 -2.80 -21.25
CA GLN A 73 -21.79 -3.64 -20.32
C GLN A 73 -21.51 -5.14 -20.55
N GLN A 74 -21.32 -5.56 -21.80
CA GLN A 74 -20.93 -6.94 -22.13
C GLN A 74 -19.48 -7.25 -21.73
N SER A 75 -18.56 -6.28 -21.83
CA SER A 75 -17.21 -6.44 -21.28
C SER A 75 -17.19 -6.55 -19.75
N LYS A 76 -18.19 -5.99 -19.06
CA LYS A 76 -18.39 -6.15 -17.61
C LYS A 76 -18.90 -7.54 -17.23
N SER A 77 -19.67 -8.23 -18.08
CA SER A 77 -20.16 -9.59 -17.77
C SER A 77 -19.27 -10.72 -18.32
N SER A 78 -18.48 -10.44 -19.37
CA SER A 78 -17.64 -11.45 -20.04
C SER A 78 -16.22 -11.61 -19.44
N ASN A 79 -15.83 -10.77 -18.47
CA ASN A 79 -14.54 -10.89 -17.77
C ASN A 79 -14.61 -11.69 -16.45
N SER A 80 -15.65 -12.50 -16.25
CA SER A 80 -15.76 -13.42 -15.09
C SER A 80 -14.83 -14.65 -15.16
N GLY A 81 -13.87 -14.67 -16.09
CA GLY A 81 -13.06 -15.85 -16.42
C GLY A 81 -11.58 -15.84 -16.01
N ARG A 82 -11.13 -15.01 -15.06
CA ARG A 82 -9.80 -15.18 -14.43
C ARG A 82 -9.84 -14.85 -12.93
N ALA A 83 -9.62 -15.88 -12.12
CA ALA A 83 -9.59 -15.84 -10.67
C ALA A 83 -8.58 -14.80 -10.16
N GLY A 84 -9.01 -13.87 -9.33
CA GLY A 84 -8.13 -12.90 -8.68
C GLY A 84 -8.74 -12.46 -7.35
N GLN A 85 -7.93 -12.45 -6.30
CA GLN A 85 -8.28 -11.90 -5.00
C GLN A 85 -7.98 -10.40 -4.97
N CYS A 86 -8.68 -9.65 -4.13
CA CYS A 86 -8.36 -8.25 -3.90
C CYS A 86 -6.91 -8.11 -3.40
N THR A 87 -6.10 -7.27 -4.06
CA THR A 87 -4.68 -7.10 -3.70
C THR A 87 -4.45 -6.37 -2.38
N ILE A 88 -5.49 -5.75 -1.82
CA ILE A 88 -5.44 -5.02 -0.54
C ILE A 88 -5.95 -5.90 0.61
N CYS A 89 -7.16 -6.46 0.49
CA CYS A 89 -7.81 -7.19 1.60
C CYS A 89 -7.91 -8.71 1.41
N GLY A 90 -7.36 -9.27 0.33
CA GLY A 90 -7.36 -10.72 0.08
C GLY A 90 -8.72 -11.37 -0.21
N LYS A 91 -9.86 -10.65 -0.09
CA LYS A 91 -11.19 -11.20 -0.34
C LYS A 91 -11.34 -11.71 -1.78
N GLN A 92 -12.07 -12.83 -1.92
CA GLN A 92 -12.45 -13.44 -3.19
C GLN A 92 -13.45 -12.57 -3.97
N LYS A 93 -13.48 -12.76 -5.29
CA LYS A 93 -13.98 -11.88 -6.37
C LYS A 93 -15.49 -11.63 -6.40
N GLN A 94 -16.16 -11.29 -5.29
CA GLN A 94 -17.52 -10.77 -5.34
C GLN A 94 -17.46 -9.23 -5.38
N ASN A 95 -17.93 -8.62 -6.47
CA ASN A 95 -18.00 -7.17 -6.68
C ASN A 95 -16.63 -6.44 -6.71
N LEU A 96 -15.73 -6.84 -7.62
CA LEU A 96 -14.52 -6.05 -7.90
C LEU A 96 -14.80 -5.00 -8.98
N ILE A 97 -14.28 -3.78 -8.78
CA ILE A 97 -14.36 -2.68 -9.73
C ILE A 97 -12.95 -2.46 -10.29
N GLU A 98 -12.79 -2.51 -11.62
CA GLU A 98 -11.55 -2.15 -12.28
C GLU A 98 -11.38 -0.62 -12.20
N TYR A 99 -10.37 -0.16 -11.47
CA TYR A 99 -10.17 1.25 -11.13
C TYR A 99 -8.99 1.86 -11.89
N ARG A 100 -9.15 3.13 -12.29
CA ARG A 100 -8.33 3.80 -13.31
C ARG A 100 -6.91 4.21 -12.89
N GLU A 101 -6.57 4.12 -11.61
CA GLU A 101 -5.29 4.64 -11.07
C GLU A 101 -4.26 3.57 -10.69
N ALA A 102 -4.58 2.30 -10.90
CA ALA A 102 -3.61 1.21 -10.83
C ALA A 102 -3.82 0.29 -12.05
N PRO A 103 -3.19 0.57 -13.20
CA PRO A 103 -3.31 -0.34 -14.35
C PRO A 103 -2.71 -1.69 -13.97
N GLY A 104 -3.57 -2.69 -13.73
CA GLY A 104 -3.18 -4.10 -13.65
C GLY A 104 -3.48 -4.88 -12.37
N GLU A 105 -3.93 -4.27 -11.25
CA GLU A 105 -4.22 -5.01 -10.01
C GLU A 105 -5.71 -4.97 -9.59
N PRO A 106 -6.36 -6.12 -9.33
CA PRO A 106 -7.78 -6.20 -8.94
C PRO A 106 -8.04 -5.74 -7.49
N VAL A 107 -8.96 -4.79 -7.29
CA VAL A 107 -9.33 -4.24 -5.97
C VAL A 107 -10.84 -4.36 -5.68
N CYS A 108 -11.20 -4.62 -4.42
CA CYS A 108 -12.58 -4.81 -3.96
C CYS A 108 -13.35 -3.50 -3.77
N GLN A 109 -14.69 -3.54 -3.87
CA GLN A 109 -15.53 -2.37 -3.64
C GLN A 109 -15.40 -1.81 -2.22
N ASP A 110 -15.32 -2.65 -1.18
CA ASP A 110 -15.07 -2.22 0.20
C ASP A 110 -13.70 -1.52 0.38
N CYS A 111 -12.76 -1.85 -0.51
CA CYS A 111 -11.40 -1.36 -0.53
C CYS A 111 -11.25 -0.13 -1.43
N ALA A 112 -12.27 0.16 -2.25
CA ALA A 112 -12.27 1.28 -3.15
C ALA A 112 -12.63 2.56 -2.38
N PRO A 113 -11.94 3.68 -2.64
CA PRO A 113 -12.30 4.96 -2.06
C PRO A 113 -13.73 5.34 -2.50
N THR A 114 -14.61 5.59 -1.54
CA THR A 114 -15.92 6.23 -1.77
C THR A 114 -15.81 7.72 -1.46
N ALA A 115 -16.67 8.55 -2.07
CA ALA A 115 -16.69 10.00 -1.82
C ALA A 115 -16.89 10.34 -0.33
N GLU A 116 -17.67 9.52 0.38
CA GLU A 116 -17.90 9.62 1.83
C GLU A 116 -16.63 9.33 2.66
N ASN A 117 -15.83 8.34 2.22
CA ASN A 117 -14.56 8.01 2.84
C ASN A 117 -13.51 9.12 2.68
N VAL A 118 -13.52 9.87 1.57
CA VAL A 118 -12.63 11.03 1.34
C VAL A 118 -12.88 12.14 2.37
N ILE A 119 -14.15 12.42 2.67
CA ILE A 119 -14.57 13.53 3.54
C ILE A 119 -14.30 13.21 5.02
N ARG A 120 -14.55 11.96 5.45
CA ARG A 120 -14.29 11.51 6.84
C ARG A 120 -12.80 11.48 7.18
N GLU A 121 -11.98 11.06 6.22
CA GLU A 121 -10.52 10.93 6.35
C GLU A 121 -9.82 12.29 6.43
N SER A 122 -10.49 13.36 5.96
CA SER A 122 -10.05 14.76 6.10
C SER A 122 -10.24 15.36 7.50
N GLN A 123 -11.17 14.85 8.33
CA GLN A 123 -11.61 15.57 9.54
C GLN A 123 -11.20 14.93 10.87
N THR A 124 -11.03 13.61 10.97
CA THR A 124 -10.88 12.97 12.30
C THR A 124 -9.86 11.82 12.42
N GLY A 125 -9.36 11.24 11.31
CA GLY A 125 -8.57 9.99 11.36
C GLY A 125 -7.09 10.10 11.80
N ILE A 126 -6.52 11.31 11.85
CA ILE A 126 -5.06 11.46 12.09
C ILE A 126 -4.70 11.18 13.54
N LEU A 127 -5.47 11.70 14.50
CA LEU A 127 -5.15 11.56 15.92
C LEU A 127 -5.26 10.10 16.35
N ASP A 128 -6.33 9.41 15.94
CA ASP A 128 -6.54 7.99 16.23
C ASP A 128 -5.47 7.11 15.59
N ALA A 129 -5.05 7.43 14.36
CA ALA A 129 -3.96 6.73 13.69
C ALA A 129 -2.62 6.92 14.39
N VAL A 130 -2.29 8.16 14.78
CA VAL A 130 -1.05 8.47 15.49
C VAL A 130 -1.05 7.83 16.87
N VAL A 131 -2.15 7.89 17.63
CA VAL A 131 -2.26 7.26 18.95
C VAL A 131 -2.13 5.74 18.85
N SER A 132 -2.78 5.12 17.87
CA SER A 132 -2.65 3.67 17.63
C SER A 132 -1.23 3.28 17.24
N GLY A 133 -0.60 4.01 16.30
CA GLY A 133 0.77 3.77 15.86
C GLY A 133 1.81 4.00 16.97
N VAL A 134 1.68 5.09 17.72
CA VAL A 134 2.56 5.42 18.86
C VAL A 134 2.39 4.42 19.99
N GLY A 135 1.16 4.00 20.30
CA GLY A 135 0.90 2.96 21.31
C GLY A 135 1.57 1.63 20.95
N TYR A 136 1.53 1.24 19.67
CA TYR A 136 2.18 0.02 19.19
C TYR A 136 3.72 0.14 19.25
N LEU A 137 4.27 1.28 18.83
CA LEU A 137 5.69 1.57 18.88
C LEU A 137 6.24 1.61 20.31
N LEU A 138 5.52 2.25 21.23
CA LEU A 138 5.88 2.29 22.65
C LEU A 138 5.77 0.90 23.29
N GLY A 139 4.73 0.12 22.96
CA GLY A 139 4.61 -1.25 23.43
C GLY A 139 5.79 -2.12 23.00
N MET A 140 6.20 -2.02 21.72
CA MET A 140 7.38 -2.73 21.21
C MET A 140 8.69 -2.22 21.83
N ALA A 141 8.85 -0.91 22.03
CA ALA A 141 10.02 -0.34 22.70
C ALA A 141 10.15 -0.80 24.16
N VAL A 142 9.03 -0.79 24.92
CA VAL A 142 8.99 -1.27 26.30
C VAL A 142 9.32 -2.75 26.36
N TYR A 143 8.76 -3.55 25.45
CA TYR A 143 9.09 -4.97 25.36
C TYR A 143 10.58 -5.19 25.07
N LEU A 144 11.15 -4.44 24.12
CA LEU A 144 12.57 -4.51 23.79
C LEU A 144 13.47 -4.20 25.01
N VAL A 145 13.18 -3.08 25.69
CA VAL A 145 13.94 -2.64 26.87
C VAL A 145 13.78 -3.65 28.02
N PHE A 146 12.56 -4.15 28.25
CA PHE A 146 12.30 -5.17 29.26
C PHE A 146 13.05 -6.47 28.96
N SER A 147 13.05 -6.93 27.71
CA SER A 147 13.76 -8.15 27.31
C SER A 147 15.28 -7.99 27.37
N LEU A 148 15.83 -6.82 27.00
CA LEU A 148 17.24 -6.50 27.17
C LEU A 148 17.63 -6.45 28.67
N GLY A 149 16.75 -5.89 29.52
CA GLY A 149 16.94 -5.84 30.97
C GLY A 149 16.88 -7.23 31.62
N VAL A 150 15.94 -8.08 31.22
CA VAL A 150 15.83 -9.48 31.68
C VAL A 150 17.03 -10.30 31.19
N ALA A 151 17.50 -10.09 29.95
CA ALA A 151 18.69 -10.74 29.44
C ALA A 151 19.95 -10.36 30.23
N ALA A 152 20.11 -9.08 30.58
CA ALA A 152 21.21 -8.59 31.40
C ALA A 152 21.14 -9.10 32.86
N TYR A 153 19.94 -9.34 33.39
CA TYR A 153 19.71 -9.77 34.78
C TYR A 153 19.78 -11.30 34.98
N VAL A 154 19.30 -12.09 34.01
CA VAL A 154 19.09 -13.54 34.20
C VAL A 154 20.34 -14.36 33.89
N VAL A 155 21.32 -13.86 33.14
CA VAL A 155 22.34 -14.75 32.58
C VAL A 155 23.75 -14.13 32.56
N GLY A 156 24.60 -14.58 33.50
CA GLY A 156 26.04 -14.33 33.47
C GLY A 156 26.86 -15.29 32.60
N ALA A 157 26.25 -16.08 31.69
CA ALA A 157 26.95 -17.19 31.01
C ALA A 157 26.35 -17.67 29.66
N PHE A 158 25.49 -16.92 28.99
CA PHE A 158 24.89 -17.28 27.69
C PHE A 158 24.93 -16.04 26.82
N ASP A 159 25.59 -16.11 25.66
CA ASP A 159 25.90 -14.92 24.87
C ASP A 159 24.64 -14.10 24.55
N LEU A 160 24.73 -12.80 24.85
CA LEU A 160 23.74 -11.76 24.53
C LEU A 160 23.22 -11.87 23.08
N VAL A 161 24.11 -12.37 22.20
CA VAL A 161 23.93 -12.72 20.80
C VAL A 161 22.80 -13.74 20.57
N TRP A 162 22.83 -14.89 21.26
CA TRP A 162 21.82 -15.93 21.14
C TRP A 162 20.48 -15.44 21.68
N TRP A 163 20.50 -14.62 22.73
CA TRP A 163 19.28 -14.01 23.25
C TRP A 163 18.64 -13.01 22.28
N MET A 164 19.41 -12.23 21.53
CA MET A 164 18.84 -11.32 20.52
C MET A 164 18.29 -12.07 19.30
N PHE A 165 18.89 -13.20 18.93
CA PHE A 165 18.31 -14.14 17.98
C PHE A 165 16.98 -14.71 18.50
N PHE A 166 16.94 -15.26 19.72
CA PHE A 166 15.70 -15.75 20.32
C PHE A 166 14.67 -14.65 20.55
N LEU A 167 15.08 -13.42 20.86
CA LEU A 167 14.20 -12.29 21.05
C LEU A 167 13.60 -11.82 19.74
N SER A 168 14.37 -11.70 18.66
CA SER A 168 13.82 -11.37 17.34
C SER A 168 12.86 -12.45 16.86
N THR A 169 13.19 -13.73 17.10
CA THR A 169 12.31 -14.87 16.79
C THR A 169 11.06 -14.88 17.69
N ALA A 170 11.19 -14.55 18.98
CA ALA A 170 10.10 -14.44 19.92
C ALA A 170 9.22 -13.21 19.66
N VAL A 171 9.78 -12.09 19.21
CA VAL A 171 9.02 -10.93 18.71
C VAL A 171 8.24 -11.36 17.48
N LEU A 172 8.84 -12.07 16.52
CA LEU A 172 8.12 -12.65 15.38
C LEU A 172 6.98 -13.60 15.81
N LEU A 173 7.17 -14.41 16.84
CA LEU A 173 6.18 -15.36 17.36
C LEU A 173 5.10 -14.71 18.26
N LEU A 174 5.45 -13.70 19.06
CA LEU A 174 4.56 -12.95 19.95
C LEU A 174 3.77 -11.90 19.19
N VAL A 175 4.41 -11.23 18.22
CA VAL A 175 3.71 -10.59 17.11
C VAL A 175 2.79 -11.66 16.55
N GLY A 176 3.24 -12.84 16.11
CA GLY A 176 2.34 -13.94 15.66
C GLY A 176 1.09 -14.23 16.53
N ALA A 177 1.19 -14.23 17.86
CA ALA A 177 0.06 -14.52 18.76
C ALA A 177 -1.01 -13.41 18.81
N GLU A 178 -0.63 -12.13 18.95
CA GLU A 178 -1.53 -10.97 18.93
C GLU A 178 -1.83 -10.46 17.51
N ALA A 179 -0.84 -10.54 16.62
CA ALA A 179 -0.89 -10.23 15.21
C ALA A 179 -1.79 -11.17 14.44
N SER A 180 -2.10 -12.38 14.91
CA SER A 180 -3.13 -13.22 14.28
C SER A 180 -4.49 -12.50 14.14
N LYS A 181 -4.75 -11.47 14.95
CA LYS A 181 -5.92 -10.59 14.86
C LYS A 181 -5.77 -9.42 13.88
N ILE A 182 -4.53 -9.06 13.52
CA ILE A 182 -4.17 -7.87 12.73
C ILE A 182 -3.60 -8.25 11.35
N PHE A 183 -3.06 -9.46 11.21
CA PHE A 183 -2.35 -9.98 10.04
C PHE A 183 -3.06 -11.20 9.47
N GLU A 184 -3.24 -11.18 8.15
CA GLU A 184 -3.68 -12.37 7.46
C GLU A 184 -2.56 -13.43 7.38
N PRO A 185 -2.90 -14.73 7.32
CA PRO A 185 -1.91 -15.82 7.27
C PRO A 185 -0.85 -15.67 6.17
N ARG A 186 -1.20 -15.08 5.02
CA ARG A 186 -0.23 -14.85 3.94
C ARG A 186 0.72 -13.70 4.21
N GLU A 187 0.32 -12.70 4.99
CA GLU A 187 1.25 -11.63 5.39
C GLU A 187 2.32 -12.15 6.31
N LEU A 188 1.97 -13.09 7.20
CA LEU A 188 2.92 -13.79 8.05
C LEU A 188 3.93 -14.62 7.22
N VAL A 189 3.46 -15.26 6.14
CA VAL A 189 4.33 -15.97 5.19
C VAL A 189 5.26 -15.00 4.46
N ASP A 190 4.74 -13.89 3.96
CA ASP A 190 5.52 -12.86 3.26
C ASP A 190 6.57 -12.24 4.20
N LEU A 191 6.17 -11.91 5.43
CA LEU A 191 7.06 -11.37 6.45
C LEU A 191 8.15 -12.39 6.83
N GLY A 192 7.78 -13.66 7.00
CA GLY A 192 8.72 -14.75 7.24
C GLY A 192 9.71 -14.92 6.09
N TYR A 193 9.23 -14.89 4.84
CA TYR A 193 10.07 -14.98 3.65
C TYR A 193 11.08 -13.83 3.58
N ALA A 194 10.62 -12.59 3.72
CA ALA A 194 11.48 -11.41 3.71
C ALA A 194 12.52 -11.48 4.83
N THR A 195 12.11 -11.89 6.03
CA THR A 195 13.00 -12.04 7.19
C THR A 195 14.10 -13.07 6.93
N VAL A 196 13.75 -14.23 6.39
CA VAL A 196 14.71 -15.31 6.08
C VAL A 196 15.68 -14.86 4.99
N ALA A 197 15.17 -14.30 3.89
CA ALA A 197 16.01 -13.80 2.80
C ALA A 197 16.99 -12.73 3.30
N MET A 198 16.51 -11.81 4.14
CA MET A 198 17.34 -10.75 4.68
C MET A 198 18.39 -11.24 5.67
N SER A 199 18.04 -12.20 6.51
CA SER A 199 18.98 -12.87 7.42
C SER A 199 20.13 -13.50 6.65
N ILE A 200 19.83 -14.18 5.54
CA ILE A 200 20.84 -14.81 4.67
C ILE A 200 21.72 -13.74 4.02
N ALA A 201 21.14 -12.68 3.46
CA ALA A 201 21.90 -11.60 2.83
C ALA A 201 22.87 -10.93 3.81
N VAL A 202 22.42 -10.66 5.04
CA VAL A 202 23.26 -10.09 6.10
C VAL A 202 24.39 -11.04 6.48
N TRP A 203 24.09 -12.33 6.66
CA TRP A 203 25.09 -13.34 7.01
C TRP A 203 26.15 -13.49 5.91
N LEU A 204 25.77 -13.44 4.64
CA LEU A 204 26.73 -13.53 3.53
C LEU A 204 27.73 -12.36 3.51
N VAL A 205 27.27 -11.17 3.87
CA VAL A 205 28.11 -9.96 3.86
C VAL A 205 28.96 -9.84 5.13
N LEU A 206 28.34 -10.06 6.30
CA LEU A 206 28.97 -9.79 7.61
C LEU A 206 29.51 -11.05 8.31
N GLY A 207 28.98 -12.22 7.99
CA GLY A 207 29.25 -13.50 8.66
C GLY A 207 30.69 -14.00 8.56
N SER A 208 31.47 -13.48 7.61
CA SER A 208 32.89 -13.83 7.45
C SER A 208 33.81 -13.20 8.50
N GLN A 209 33.37 -12.14 9.19
CA GLN A 209 34.25 -11.33 10.06
C GLN A 209 34.14 -11.70 11.54
N ASN A 210 32.93 -11.95 12.05
CA ASN A 210 32.67 -12.44 13.41
C ASN A 210 31.20 -12.92 13.55
N PHE A 211 30.99 -14.18 13.94
CA PHE A 211 29.66 -14.79 14.02
C PHE A 211 28.74 -14.08 15.03
N ASP A 212 29.29 -13.65 16.16
CA ASP A 212 28.55 -13.02 17.25
C ASP A 212 28.04 -11.63 16.86
N ASN A 213 28.91 -10.82 16.26
CA ASN A 213 28.54 -9.50 15.76
C ASN A 213 27.54 -9.61 14.59
N THR A 214 27.62 -10.67 13.79
CA THR A 214 26.70 -10.89 12.67
C THR A 214 25.28 -11.17 13.15
N ILE A 215 25.12 -12.01 14.16
CA ILE A 215 23.81 -12.27 14.75
C ILE A 215 23.27 -11.03 15.45
N LEU A 216 24.11 -10.29 16.18
CA LEU A 216 23.74 -9.04 16.82
C LEU A 216 23.22 -8.01 15.80
N ILE A 217 24.02 -7.68 14.78
CA ILE A 217 23.65 -6.70 13.76
C ILE A 217 22.43 -7.18 12.96
N GLY A 218 22.40 -8.46 12.57
CA GLY A 218 21.30 -9.04 11.80
C GLY A 218 19.96 -8.99 12.53
N SER A 219 19.93 -9.39 13.81
CA SER A 219 18.71 -9.34 14.61
C SER A 219 18.21 -7.90 14.83
N MET A 220 19.10 -6.94 15.07
CA MET A 220 18.74 -5.52 15.21
C MET A 220 18.22 -4.93 13.89
N LEU A 221 18.83 -5.28 12.77
CA LEU A 221 18.40 -4.83 11.46
C LEU A 221 17.01 -5.36 11.12
N ILE A 222 16.77 -6.66 11.32
CA ILE A 222 15.46 -7.29 11.09
C ILE A 222 14.40 -6.63 11.97
N LEU A 223 14.68 -6.47 13.27
CA LEU A 223 13.77 -5.80 14.19
C LEU A 223 13.44 -4.38 13.70
N SER A 224 14.45 -3.61 13.31
CA SER A 224 14.26 -2.24 12.84
C SER A 224 13.40 -2.19 11.57
N LEU A 225 13.62 -3.10 10.62
CA LEU A 225 12.82 -3.24 9.40
C LEU A 225 11.37 -3.69 9.71
N VAL A 226 11.19 -4.65 10.63
CA VAL A 226 9.85 -5.12 11.02
C VAL A 226 9.07 -3.99 11.65
N ILE A 227 9.68 -3.21 12.55
CA ILE A 227 9.05 -2.05 13.17
C ILE A 227 8.72 -0.97 12.13
N HIS A 228 9.61 -0.76 11.16
CA HIS A 228 9.38 0.15 10.03
C HIS A 228 8.12 -0.21 9.24
N GLU A 229 8.02 -1.46 8.79
CA GLU A 229 6.87 -1.95 8.01
C GLU A 229 5.58 -2.01 8.85
N LEU A 230 5.69 -2.40 10.13
CA LEU A 230 4.59 -2.36 11.08
C LEU A 230 4.05 -0.96 11.27
N SER A 231 4.91 0.07 11.24
CA SER A 231 4.50 1.47 11.40
C SER A 231 3.66 1.96 10.23
N HIS A 232 4.05 1.61 8.99
CA HIS A 232 3.20 1.86 7.81
C HIS A 232 1.82 1.22 7.97
N LYS A 233 1.79 -0.05 8.40
CA LYS A 233 0.54 -0.78 8.59
C LYS A 233 -0.32 -0.17 9.72
N ALA A 234 0.28 0.13 10.86
CA ALA A 234 -0.43 0.68 12.02
C ALA A 234 -1.07 2.02 11.70
N ILE A 235 -0.34 2.94 11.07
CA ILE A 235 -0.89 4.23 10.63
C ILE A 235 -1.95 4.03 9.55
N GLY A 236 -1.73 3.12 8.58
CA GLY A 236 -2.73 2.78 7.56
C GLY A 236 -4.05 2.24 8.14
N LEU A 237 -3.97 1.33 9.13
CA LEU A 237 -5.12 0.82 9.86
C LEU A 237 -5.82 1.91 10.69
N GLY A 238 -5.03 2.84 11.24
CA GLY A 238 -5.53 4.01 11.96
C GLY A 238 -6.42 4.92 11.11
N PHE A 239 -6.18 5.00 9.80
CA PHE A 239 -7.07 5.65 8.84
C PHE A 239 -8.32 4.81 8.48
N GLY A 240 -8.53 3.68 9.16
CA GLY A 240 -9.68 2.79 8.96
C GLY A 240 -9.67 2.03 7.64
N LYS A 241 -8.51 1.91 6.96
CA LYS A 241 -8.40 1.17 5.69
C LYS A 241 -7.73 -0.17 5.91
N PRO A 242 -8.07 -1.19 5.09
CA PRO A 242 -7.27 -2.40 5.02
C PRO A 242 -5.85 -2.05 4.52
N ALA A 243 -4.85 -2.43 5.31
CA ALA A 243 -3.43 -2.28 5.00
C ALA A 243 -2.76 -3.65 5.11
N ARG A 244 -2.05 -4.08 4.07
CA ARG A 244 -1.50 -5.43 3.94
C ARG A 244 -0.03 -5.41 3.60
N PHE A 245 0.79 -6.06 4.41
CA PHE A 245 2.20 -6.27 4.03
C PHE A 245 2.30 -7.27 2.88
N SER A 246 3.13 -6.96 1.87
CA SER A 246 3.45 -7.86 0.77
C SER A 246 4.95 -7.83 0.49
N ALA A 247 5.58 -9.00 0.51
CA ALA A 247 7.01 -9.12 0.27
C ALA A 247 7.34 -9.03 -1.23
N PHE A 248 8.44 -8.36 -1.56
CA PHE A 248 8.96 -8.38 -2.92
C PHE A 248 9.82 -9.64 -3.11
N HIS A 249 9.20 -10.79 -3.36
CA HIS A 249 9.91 -12.08 -3.40
C HIS A 249 11.13 -12.08 -4.34
N VAL A 250 10.96 -11.54 -5.56
CA VAL A 250 12.05 -11.46 -6.54
C VAL A 250 13.16 -10.53 -6.06
N LEU A 251 12.83 -9.36 -5.53
CA LEU A 251 13.84 -8.41 -5.05
C LEU A 251 14.59 -8.94 -3.84
N ASN A 252 13.93 -9.63 -2.92
CA ASN A 252 14.60 -10.30 -1.79
C ASN A 252 15.55 -11.41 -2.28
N LEU A 253 15.18 -12.17 -3.30
CA LEU A 253 16.10 -13.16 -3.89
C LEU A 253 17.29 -12.48 -4.59
N VAL A 254 17.04 -11.39 -5.30
CA VAL A 254 18.10 -10.56 -5.90
C VAL A 254 19.01 -9.97 -4.83
N SER A 255 18.47 -9.50 -3.69
CA SER A 255 19.24 -9.04 -2.54
C SER A 255 20.22 -10.10 -2.05
N VAL A 256 19.76 -11.34 -1.90
CA VAL A 256 20.63 -12.48 -1.53
C VAL A 256 21.70 -12.74 -2.60
N GLY A 257 21.32 -12.73 -3.88
CA GLY A 257 22.25 -12.94 -4.99
C GLY A 257 23.33 -11.85 -5.08
N VAL A 258 22.94 -10.58 -4.90
CA VAL A 258 23.86 -9.44 -4.87
C VAL A 258 24.79 -9.53 -3.66
N ALA A 259 24.26 -9.84 -2.48
CA ALA A 259 25.05 -10.08 -1.27
C ALA A 259 26.09 -11.18 -1.49
N TYR A 260 25.69 -12.30 -2.11
CA TYR A 260 26.59 -13.43 -2.42
C TYR A 260 27.69 -13.06 -3.42
N LEU A 261 27.34 -12.36 -4.51
CA LEU A 261 28.26 -12.10 -5.62
C LEU A 261 29.18 -10.89 -5.39
N THR A 262 28.71 -9.89 -4.65
CA THR A 262 29.37 -8.58 -4.56
C THR A 262 29.75 -8.19 -3.14
N GLY A 263 29.20 -8.87 -2.12
CA GLY A 263 29.33 -8.44 -0.73
C GLY A 263 28.57 -7.15 -0.41
N LEU A 264 27.70 -6.66 -1.31
CA LEU A 264 26.89 -5.47 -1.06
C LEU A 264 25.54 -5.86 -0.46
N LEU A 265 25.16 -5.14 0.60
CA LEU A 265 23.89 -5.34 1.28
C LEU A 265 22.82 -4.44 0.64
N PHE A 266 21.80 -5.07 0.04
CA PHE A 266 20.66 -4.41 -0.59
C PHE A 266 19.38 -4.92 0.07
N LEU A 267 18.61 -4.05 0.74
CA LEU A 267 17.50 -4.48 1.59
C LEU A 267 16.18 -3.85 1.11
N LEU A 268 15.34 -4.63 0.43
CA LEU A 268 13.98 -4.25 0.05
C LEU A 268 13.01 -5.37 0.47
N PRO A 269 12.57 -5.40 1.74
CA PRO A 269 11.81 -6.53 2.28
C PRO A 269 10.43 -6.67 1.63
N GLY A 270 9.77 -5.55 1.37
CA GLY A 270 8.43 -5.54 0.81
C GLY A 270 7.87 -4.14 0.78
N ALA A 271 6.55 -4.06 0.68
CA ALA A 271 5.82 -2.83 0.91
C ALA A 271 4.47 -3.15 1.54
N VAL A 272 4.01 -2.27 2.42
CA VAL A 272 2.62 -2.28 2.86
C VAL A 272 1.74 -1.73 1.73
N LYS A 273 0.96 -2.63 1.12
CA LYS A 273 -0.09 -2.28 0.17
C LYS A 273 -1.24 -1.62 0.95
N PHE A 274 -1.39 -0.33 0.70
CA PHE A 274 -2.42 0.51 1.29
C PHE A 274 -3.02 1.39 0.19
N ARG A 275 -4.33 1.62 0.24
CA ARG A 275 -4.99 2.54 -0.70
C ARG A 275 -5.32 3.85 -0.01
N ALA A 276 -4.43 4.80 -0.24
CA ALA A 276 -4.64 6.17 0.16
C ALA A 276 -5.73 6.80 -0.70
N VAL A 277 -6.61 7.55 -0.06
CA VAL A 277 -7.66 8.32 -0.74
C VAL A 277 -7.15 9.72 -1.14
N THR A 278 -6.13 10.21 -0.44
CA THR A 278 -5.46 11.48 -0.73
C THR A 278 -3.95 11.32 -0.68
N GLU A 279 -3.22 12.14 -1.45
CA GLU A 279 -1.75 12.23 -1.38
C GLU A 279 -1.27 12.51 0.06
N ARG A 280 -2.07 13.24 0.85
CA ARG A 280 -1.79 13.49 2.26
C ARG A 280 -1.70 12.23 3.10
N VAL A 281 -2.70 11.36 3.00
CA VAL A 281 -2.70 10.10 3.75
C VAL A 281 -1.56 9.21 3.26
N HIS A 282 -1.33 9.18 1.95
CA HIS A 282 -0.24 8.41 1.37
C HIS A 282 1.12 8.85 1.90
N GLY A 283 1.36 10.16 1.97
CA GLY A 283 2.59 10.73 2.52
C GLY A 283 2.73 10.53 4.03
N ILE A 284 1.65 10.62 4.81
CA ILE A 284 1.69 10.37 6.25
C ILE A 284 2.02 8.90 6.54
N VAL A 285 1.35 7.97 5.85
CA VAL A 285 1.64 6.54 5.97
C VAL A 285 3.09 6.27 5.58
N ALA A 286 3.56 6.84 4.46
CA ALA A 286 4.95 6.70 4.03
C ALA A 286 5.96 7.30 5.02
N ALA A 287 5.63 8.40 5.70
CA ALA A 287 6.50 8.97 6.73
C ALA A 287 6.60 8.10 7.99
N ALA A 288 5.62 7.23 8.25
CA ALA A 288 5.56 6.42 9.47
C ALA A 288 6.78 5.51 9.67
N GLY A 289 7.25 4.86 8.61
CA GLY A 289 8.43 3.98 8.66
C GLY A 289 9.73 4.74 8.97
N PRO A 290 10.10 5.79 8.22
CA PRO A 290 11.28 6.60 8.56
C PRO A 290 11.20 7.21 9.96
N VAL A 291 10.03 7.68 10.39
CA VAL A 291 9.83 8.24 11.74
C VAL A 291 10.00 7.17 12.82
N SER A 292 9.52 5.94 12.63
CA SER A 292 9.72 4.87 13.62
C SER A 292 11.20 4.54 13.81
N ASN A 293 11.98 4.56 12.72
CA ASN A 293 13.42 4.33 12.81
C ASN A 293 14.12 5.49 13.52
N ILE A 294 13.73 6.75 13.28
CA ILE A 294 14.24 7.89 14.06
C ILE A 294 13.96 7.68 15.56
N VAL A 295 12.74 7.28 15.93
CA VAL A 295 12.37 7.02 17.32
C VAL A 295 13.22 5.89 17.92
N LEU A 296 13.42 4.79 17.19
CA LEU A 296 14.31 3.70 17.62
C LEU A 296 15.75 4.17 17.80
N ALA A 297 16.28 4.99 16.89
CA ALA A 297 17.62 5.54 17.03
C ALA A 297 17.75 6.37 18.31
N LEU A 298 16.74 7.20 18.64
CA LEU A 298 16.73 7.98 19.88
C LEU A 298 16.62 7.09 21.14
N ILE A 299 15.85 6.00 21.08
CA ILE A 299 15.77 5.02 22.17
C ILE A 299 17.14 4.37 22.40
N PHE A 300 17.80 3.89 21.33
CA PHE A 300 19.14 3.32 21.46
C PHE A 300 20.15 4.36 21.95
N LEU A 301 20.06 5.62 21.52
CA LEU A 301 20.92 6.68 22.03
C LEU A 301 20.75 6.87 23.55
N ALA A 302 19.51 6.83 24.06
CA ALA A 302 19.24 6.92 25.49
C ALA A 302 19.82 5.74 26.30
N LEU A 303 20.00 4.59 25.67
CA LEU A 303 20.60 3.39 26.28
C LEU A 303 22.14 3.39 26.26
N ALA A 304 22.77 4.38 25.62
CA ALA A 304 24.22 4.39 25.38
C ALA A 304 25.07 4.32 26.65
N GLY A 305 24.58 4.86 27.77
CA GLY A 305 25.29 4.81 29.05
C GLY A 305 25.39 3.41 29.67
N GLN A 306 24.38 2.55 29.43
CA GLN A 306 24.31 1.21 30.02
C GLN A 306 24.72 0.12 29.02
N TYR A 307 24.44 0.32 27.73
CA TYR A 307 24.68 -0.66 26.67
C TYR A 307 25.37 0.00 25.46
N PRO A 308 26.64 0.43 25.57
CA PRO A 308 27.30 1.27 24.58
C PRO A 308 27.39 0.64 23.18
N GLU A 309 27.77 -0.65 23.10
CA GLU A 309 27.90 -1.34 21.80
C GLU A 309 26.55 -1.54 21.09
N ILE A 310 25.54 -2.00 21.83
CA ILE A 310 24.17 -2.16 21.29
C ILE A 310 23.63 -0.81 20.83
N SER A 311 23.85 0.23 21.64
CA SER A 311 23.36 1.58 21.35
C SER A 311 24.01 2.14 20.10
N ARG A 312 25.34 2.00 19.96
CA ARG A 312 26.07 2.43 18.77
C ARG A 312 25.55 1.76 17.50
N ILE A 313 25.38 0.43 17.53
CA ILE A 313 24.85 -0.32 16.38
C ILE A 313 23.40 0.09 16.10
N GLY A 314 22.55 0.15 17.12
CA GLY A 314 21.13 0.46 16.98
C GLY A 314 20.87 1.86 16.45
N VAL A 315 21.61 2.85 16.95
CA VAL A 315 21.58 4.24 16.45
C VAL A 315 22.00 4.29 14.98
N LEU A 316 23.13 3.65 14.64
CA LEU A 316 23.66 3.65 13.27
C LEU A 316 22.68 3.01 12.29
N LEU A 317 22.21 1.78 12.57
CA LEU A 317 21.32 1.03 11.69
C LEU A 317 20.01 1.79 11.44
N ASN A 318 19.38 2.29 12.51
CA ASN A 318 18.10 2.99 12.38
C ASN A 318 18.24 4.34 11.66
N THR A 319 19.33 5.08 11.90
CA THR A 319 19.60 6.33 11.18
C THR A 319 19.84 6.09 9.69
N ILE A 320 20.61 5.05 9.33
CA ILE A 320 20.82 4.66 7.92
C ILE A 320 19.51 4.25 7.26
N LEU A 321 18.70 3.41 7.92
CA LEU A 321 17.42 2.97 7.38
C LEU A 321 16.44 4.13 7.19
N ALA A 322 16.38 5.07 8.14
CA ALA A 322 15.55 6.28 8.01
C ALA A 322 16.04 7.16 6.84
N GLY A 323 17.36 7.34 6.71
CA GLY A 323 17.96 8.16 5.67
C GLY A 323 17.74 7.58 4.27
N PHE A 324 18.00 6.28 4.12
CA PHE A 324 17.81 5.58 2.86
C PHE A 324 16.35 5.63 2.40
N ASN A 325 15.40 5.36 3.29
CA ASN A 325 13.97 5.42 2.93
C ASN A 325 13.46 6.84 2.69
N MET A 326 14.15 7.89 3.16
CA MET A 326 13.84 9.28 2.84
C MET A 326 14.48 9.78 1.54
N LEU A 327 15.22 8.96 0.78
CA LEU A 327 15.65 9.35 -0.56
C LEU A 327 14.43 9.54 -1.48
N PRO A 328 14.40 10.60 -2.30
CA PRO A 328 13.23 10.95 -3.12
C PRO A 328 13.18 10.13 -4.43
N ILE A 329 13.38 8.82 -4.34
CA ILE A 329 13.50 7.90 -5.48
C ILE A 329 12.47 6.76 -5.32
N PRO A 330 11.51 6.57 -6.23
CA PRO A 330 10.61 5.42 -6.18
C PRO A 330 11.42 4.10 -6.23
N PRO A 331 11.07 3.06 -5.46
CA PRO A 331 9.85 2.87 -4.66
C PRO A 331 9.91 3.40 -3.20
N LEU A 332 10.99 4.08 -2.80
CA LEU A 332 11.25 4.50 -1.41
C LEU A 332 10.20 5.48 -0.88
N ASP A 333 10.10 5.60 0.45
CA ASP A 333 9.04 6.38 1.09
C ASP A 333 9.17 7.88 0.91
N GLY A 334 10.40 8.39 0.85
CA GLY A 334 10.70 9.80 0.59
C GLY A 334 10.03 10.31 -0.69
N SER A 335 9.90 9.44 -1.71
CA SER A 335 9.20 9.79 -2.96
C SER A 335 7.69 10.02 -2.78
N LYS A 336 7.08 9.41 -1.75
CA LYS A 336 5.65 9.58 -1.39
C LYS A 336 5.50 10.78 -0.45
N VAL A 337 6.40 10.94 0.51
CA VAL A 337 6.41 12.07 1.47
C VAL A 337 6.60 13.40 0.73
N ILE A 338 7.51 13.47 -0.24
CA ILE A 338 7.78 14.70 -0.99
C ILE A 338 6.62 15.12 -1.89
N ARG A 339 5.88 14.13 -2.45
CA ARG A 339 4.66 14.37 -3.24
C ARG A 339 3.53 14.92 -2.39
N TRP A 340 3.45 14.48 -1.14
CA TRP A 340 2.50 15.03 -0.17
C TRP A 340 2.89 16.44 0.28
N SER A 341 4.10 16.62 0.81
CA SER A 341 4.52 17.86 1.44
C SER A 341 6.03 18.01 1.44
N TRP A 342 6.52 19.02 0.71
CA TRP A 342 7.92 19.40 0.71
C TRP A 342 8.43 19.80 2.11
N GLY A 343 7.59 20.48 2.90
CA GLY A 343 7.95 20.88 4.27
C GLY A 343 8.14 19.69 5.21
N ALA A 344 7.23 18.70 5.14
CA ALA A 344 7.37 17.47 5.92
C ALA A 344 8.62 16.68 5.50
N TYR A 345 8.87 16.61 4.19
CA TYR A 345 10.05 15.96 3.64
C TYR A 345 11.34 16.60 4.18
N LEU A 346 11.49 17.92 4.04
CA LEU A 346 12.68 18.64 4.51
C LEU A 346 12.88 18.51 6.02
N PHE A 347 11.79 18.52 6.80
CA PHE A 347 11.90 18.36 8.25
C PHE A 347 12.44 16.98 8.61
N ILE A 348 11.85 15.90 8.08
CA ILE A 348 12.25 14.53 8.41
C ILE A 348 13.65 14.24 7.84
N ALA A 349 13.88 14.50 6.55
CA ALA A 349 15.16 14.25 5.91
C ALA A 349 16.28 15.14 6.48
N GLY A 350 15.97 16.39 6.77
CA GLY A 350 16.91 17.33 7.41
C GLY A 350 17.27 16.91 8.83
N PHE A 351 16.29 16.45 9.62
CA PHE A 351 16.56 15.89 10.94
C PHE A 351 17.49 14.67 10.83
N VAL A 352 17.16 13.70 9.98
CA VAL A 352 17.96 12.48 9.80
C VAL A 352 19.37 12.82 9.31
N GLY A 353 19.50 13.74 8.35
CA GLY A 353 20.79 14.17 7.82
C GLY A 353 21.64 14.88 8.88
N SER A 354 21.06 15.81 9.64
CA SER A 354 21.74 16.49 10.75
C SER A 354 22.13 15.51 11.85
N PHE A 355 21.23 14.60 12.23
CA PHE A 355 21.48 13.61 13.26
C PHE A 355 22.59 12.63 12.83
N GLY A 356 22.53 12.13 11.60
CA GLY A 356 23.58 11.28 11.02
C GLY A 356 24.93 11.99 10.92
N TYR A 357 24.95 13.28 10.57
CA TYR A 357 26.19 14.06 10.55
C TYR A 357 26.83 14.17 11.94
N GLN A 358 26.04 14.44 12.98
CA GLN A 358 26.53 14.50 14.36
C GLN A 358 27.13 13.16 14.80
N LEU A 359 26.53 12.03 14.41
CA LEU A 359 27.06 10.70 14.70
C LEU A 359 28.34 10.36 13.95
N PHE A 360 28.61 11.00 12.82
CA PHE A 360 29.84 10.78 12.05
C PHE A 360 31.04 11.56 12.61
N ILE A 361 30.79 12.71 13.24
CA ILE A 361 31.84 13.57 13.80
C ILE A 361 32.13 13.31 15.29
N ALA A 362 31.20 12.63 15.99
CA ALA A 362 31.38 12.17 17.37
C ALA A 362 32.12 10.83 17.41
#